data_AF-A0A2N2XJX0-F1
#
_entry.id   AF-A0A2N2XJX0-F1
#
_cell.length_a   1.000
_cell.length_b   1.000
_cell.length_c   1.000
_cell.angle_alpha   90.00
_cell.angle_beta   90.00
_cell.angle_gamma   90.00
#
_symmetry.space_group_name_H-M   'P 1'
#
loop_
_entity.id
_entity.type
_entity.pdbx_description
1 polymer ?
#
loop_
_entity_poly.entity_id
_entity_poly.type
_entity_poly.pdbx_seq_one_letter_code
_entity_poly.pdbx_strand_id
1 'polypeptide(L)'
;MFTKKVIPISLAILLTCPGWIQAEGTKQISPDASNQYFIHIRNSGDRGCFGTKACNDIFSRILFDIKETGERVYFGAKMRNSYPSTYNYEIKKTDGTVVQSGALPKVAGNPGFIPDYESAIAGPSNITPGGYLPISFTAPDSGTYIFDFDIGNTSSEFEVEFFDLTVASELGIVQSGRLYSYSWNFTTSAGSKKYKGKMYPISADSVVTEINFNGMQPYAFSVSCNLTGCFSTKDFIKDRRSVTGLHNYPQYKVFFNNPDESIFPSGTLGQLDSIKTANECDGNLDILIWANKPGLCDIMLDIDPTPGYQSADRYLAGSLGILIL
;
A
#
# COMPACT_ATOMS: atom_id res chain seq x y z
N MET A 1 1.66 -12.16 -69.18
CA MET A 1 2.47 -11.05 -68.67
C MET A 1 1.70 -10.44 -67.51
N PHE A 2 2.06 -10.79 -66.28
CA PHE A 2 1.28 -10.49 -65.07
C PHE A 2 1.40 -9.01 -64.69
N THR A 3 0.26 -8.32 -64.64
CA THR A 3 0.12 -6.94 -64.18
C THR A 3 0.19 -6.89 -62.64
N LYS A 4 1.23 -6.23 -62.11
CA LYS A 4 1.36 -5.95 -60.67
C LYS A 4 0.28 -4.95 -60.25
N LYS A 5 -0.69 -5.40 -59.44
CA LYS A 5 -1.59 -4.51 -58.68
C LYS A 5 -0.81 -3.88 -57.54
N VAL A 6 -0.67 -2.56 -57.55
CA VAL A 6 -0.17 -1.77 -56.42
C VAL A 6 -1.34 -1.59 -55.46
N ILE A 7 -1.20 -2.12 -54.24
CA ILE A 7 -2.18 -1.94 -53.16
C ILE A 7 -1.80 -0.64 -52.42
N PRO A 8 -2.71 0.32 -52.25
CA PRO A 8 -2.42 1.52 -51.47
C PRO A 8 -2.38 1.15 -49.98
N ILE A 9 -1.23 1.39 -49.34
CA ILE A 9 -1.06 1.27 -47.89
C ILE A 9 -1.87 2.42 -47.26
N SER A 10 -3.01 2.08 -46.67
CA SER A 10 -3.83 3.00 -45.91
C SER A 10 -3.09 3.39 -44.63
N LEU A 11 -2.92 4.70 -44.42
CA LEU A 11 -2.36 5.32 -43.24
C LEU A 11 -3.27 5.01 -42.03
N ALA A 12 -2.85 4.07 -41.19
CA ALA A 12 -3.55 3.76 -39.95
C ALA A 12 -3.39 4.94 -38.99
N ILE A 13 -4.52 5.55 -38.63
CA ILE A 13 -4.63 6.53 -37.55
C ILE A 13 -4.16 5.85 -36.27
N LEU A 14 -3.06 6.35 -35.72
CA LEU A 14 -2.54 5.97 -34.41
C LEU A 14 -3.62 6.35 -33.37
N LEU A 15 -4.41 5.36 -32.92
CA LEU A 15 -5.24 5.52 -31.73
C LEU A 15 -4.30 5.96 -30.60
N THR A 16 -4.44 7.20 -30.15
CA THR A 16 -3.89 7.66 -28.88
C THR A 16 -4.50 6.77 -27.80
N CYS A 17 -3.72 5.80 -27.33
CA CYS A 17 -4.00 5.10 -26.09
C CYS A 17 -4.17 6.21 -25.02
N PRO A 18 -5.31 6.30 -24.32
CA PRO A 18 -5.42 7.22 -23.20
C PRO A 18 -4.25 6.93 -22.28
N GLY A 19 -3.38 7.92 -22.09
CA GLY A 19 -2.12 7.78 -21.38
C GLY A 19 -2.39 7.05 -20.07
N TRP A 20 -1.76 5.88 -19.92
CA TRP A 20 -1.83 5.15 -18.68
C TRP A 20 -1.22 6.07 -17.65
N ILE A 21 -2.04 6.65 -16.79
CA ILE A 21 -1.56 7.58 -15.77
C ILE A 21 -0.54 6.82 -14.90
N GLN A 22 0.71 7.29 -14.87
CA GLN A 22 1.87 6.50 -14.45
C GLN A 22 2.38 6.82 -13.02
N ALA A 23 1.61 7.56 -12.21
CA ALA A 23 1.98 7.96 -10.85
C ALA A 23 1.78 6.87 -9.78
N GLU A 24 2.64 6.88 -8.76
CA GLU A 24 2.50 6.10 -7.52
C GLU A 24 2.61 7.04 -6.30
N GLY A 25 1.48 7.29 -5.65
CA GLY A 25 1.33 8.25 -4.56
C GLY A 25 -0.06 8.89 -4.54
N THR A 26 -0.15 10.18 -4.87
CA THR A 26 -1.38 11.00 -4.79
C THR A 26 -2.56 10.35 -5.51
N LYS A 27 -2.31 9.75 -6.68
CA LYS A 27 -3.32 9.05 -7.48
C LYS A 27 -4.06 7.96 -6.68
N GLN A 28 -3.36 7.22 -5.83
CA GLN A 28 -3.92 6.14 -5.02
C GLN A 28 -4.45 6.64 -3.66
N ILE A 29 -3.74 7.61 -3.06
CA ILE A 29 -4.12 8.20 -1.77
C ILE A 29 -5.42 8.98 -1.90
N SER A 30 -5.46 9.89 -2.88
CA SER A 30 -6.55 10.84 -3.15
C SER A 30 -7.11 10.62 -4.56
N PRO A 31 -7.86 9.54 -4.83
CA PRO A 31 -8.33 9.21 -6.18
C PRO A 31 -9.36 10.18 -6.78
N ASP A 32 -9.82 11.15 -6.00
CA ASP A 32 -10.88 12.10 -6.35
C ASP A 32 -10.40 13.52 -6.01
N ALA A 33 -10.32 14.40 -7.02
CA ALA A 33 -9.89 15.79 -6.87
C ALA A 33 -10.71 16.56 -5.82
N SER A 34 -11.98 16.19 -5.64
CA SER A 34 -12.89 16.82 -4.67
C SER A 34 -12.68 16.32 -3.25
N ASN A 35 -11.97 15.21 -3.07
CA ASN A 35 -11.75 14.54 -1.79
C ASN A 35 -10.27 14.17 -1.63
N GLN A 36 -9.46 15.17 -1.27
CA GLN A 36 -8.04 15.00 -1.01
C GLN A 36 -7.75 14.68 0.46
N TYR A 37 -6.76 13.81 0.64
CA TYR A 37 -6.19 13.36 1.92
C TYR A 37 -4.67 13.41 1.84
N PHE A 38 -4.05 13.50 3.01
CA PHE A 38 -2.66 13.95 3.11
C PHE A 38 -1.83 12.94 3.87
N ILE A 39 -0.60 12.73 3.44
CA ILE A 39 0.37 11.98 4.22
C ILE A 39 0.78 12.85 5.40
N HIS A 40 0.73 12.29 6.60
CA HIS A 40 1.08 13.01 7.81
C HIS A 40 2.47 12.59 8.29
N ILE A 41 3.47 13.38 7.91
CA ILE A 41 4.90 13.18 8.21
C ILE A 41 5.24 13.83 9.55
N ARG A 42 6.01 13.14 10.40
CA ARG A 42 6.37 13.69 11.72
C ARG A 42 7.60 13.04 12.33
N ASN A 43 8.32 13.82 13.13
CA ASN A 43 9.50 13.34 13.86
C ASN A 43 9.17 12.66 15.21
N SER A 44 8.00 12.95 15.81
CA SER A 44 7.54 12.35 17.07
C SER A 44 6.03 12.60 17.30
N GLY A 45 5.51 12.28 18.49
CA GLY A 45 4.14 12.55 18.91
C GLY A 45 3.34 11.29 19.32
N ASP A 46 2.08 11.48 19.69
CA ASP A 46 1.22 10.41 20.26
C ASP A 46 0.94 9.24 19.30
N ARG A 47 1.14 9.43 17.98
CA ARG A 47 1.05 8.33 17.00
C ARG A 47 2.41 7.90 16.44
N GLY A 48 3.49 8.26 17.14
CA GLY A 48 4.86 7.91 16.79
C GLY A 48 5.44 8.75 15.65
N CYS A 49 6.70 8.47 15.33
CA CYS A 49 7.38 9.06 14.17
C CYS A 49 6.90 8.39 12.87
N PHE A 50 6.91 9.13 11.76
CA PHE A 50 6.63 8.55 10.44
C PHE A 50 7.29 9.33 9.29
N GLY A 51 7.93 8.59 8.39
CA GLY A 51 8.38 9.09 7.09
C GLY A 51 9.54 10.07 7.13
N THR A 52 10.26 10.17 8.25
CA THR A 52 11.38 11.11 8.39
C THR A 52 12.67 10.42 8.76
N LYS A 53 13.80 11.09 8.48
CA LYS A 53 15.11 10.60 8.92
C LYS A 53 15.25 10.48 10.44
N ALA A 54 14.40 11.16 11.22
CA ALA A 54 14.43 11.11 12.68
C ALA A 54 13.86 9.83 13.28
N CYS A 55 13.05 9.05 12.54
CA CYS A 55 12.56 7.79 13.10
C CYS A 55 13.74 6.80 13.22
N ASN A 56 13.75 5.87 14.16
CA ASN A 56 14.85 4.90 14.23
C ASN A 56 14.48 3.55 13.60
N ASP A 57 13.19 3.30 13.46
CA ASP A 57 12.64 2.03 13.04
C ASP A 57 12.23 2.05 11.56
N ILE A 58 12.47 0.93 10.88
CA ILE A 58 12.09 0.71 9.48
C ILE A 58 10.57 0.64 9.31
N PHE A 59 9.84 0.20 10.33
CA PHE A 59 8.39 0.08 10.27
C PHE A 59 7.65 1.42 10.15
N SER A 60 8.34 2.52 10.49
CA SER A 60 7.82 3.89 10.39
C SER A 60 8.30 4.62 9.12
N ARG A 61 8.88 3.91 8.13
CA ARG A 61 9.48 4.51 6.93
C ARG A 61 8.67 4.35 5.66
N ILE A 62 8.99 5.20 4.70
CA ILE A 62 8.58 5.05 3.30
C ILE A 62 9.72 4.33 2.60
N LEU A 63 9.41 3.18 2.00
CA LEU A 63 10.38 2.30 1.35
C LEU A 63 10.00 2.08 -0.10
N PHE A 64 11.00 1.81 -0.92
CA PHE A 64 10.78 1.33 -2.27
C PHE A 64 11.83 0.29 -2.66
N ASP A 65 11.43 -0.66 -3.49
CA ASP A 65 12.33 -1.70 -3.99
C ASP A 65 12.76 -1.43 -5.44
N ILE A 66 14.05 -1.67 -5.69
CA ILE A 66 14.69 -1.62 -6.99
C ILE A 66 15.04 -3.05 -7.38
N LYS A 67 14.58 -3.47 -8.56
CA LYS A 67 14.85 -4.82 -9.06
C LYS A 67 16.14 -4.88 -9.85
N GLU A 68 16.35 -3.91 -10.73
CA GLU A 68 17.48 -3.87 -11.65
C GLU A 68 18.31 -2.60 -11.41
N THR A 69 19.63 -2.75 -11.52
CA THR A 69 20.54 -1.58 -11.45
C THR A 69 20.21 -0.63 -12.60
N GLY A 70 20.28 0.68 -12.35
CA GLY A 70 19.98 1.71 -13.35
C GLY A 70 18.52 2.11 -13.46
N GLU A 71 17.59 1.40 -12.79
CA GLU A 71 16.21 1.86 -12.65
C GLU A 71 16.17 3.28 -12.05
N ARG A 72 15.20 4.06 -12.53
CA ARG A 72 15.06 5.46 -12.21
C ARG A 72 13.88 5.65 -11.29
N VAL A 73 14.09 6.41 -10.22
CA VAL A 73 13.04 6.85 -9.31
C VAL A 73 12.80 8.32 -9.56
N TYR A 74 11.58 8.66 -9.91
CA TYR A 74 11.12 10.05 -10.04
C TYR A 74 10.23 10.38 -8.87
N PHE A 75 10.47 11.50 -8.22
CA PHE A 75 9.70 11.89 -7.05
C PHE A 75 9.47 13.38 -6.95
N GLY A 76 8.42 13.71 -6.21
CA GLY A 76 8.03 15.08 -5.91
C GLY A 76 7.06 15.13 -4.74
N ALA A 77 6.96 16.31 -4.16
CA ALA A 77 6.01 16.58 -3.09
C ALA A 77 5.57 18.04 -3.08
N LYS A 78 4.33 18.27 -2.64
CA LYS A 78 3.80 19.59 -2.28
C LYS A 78 3.28 19.52 -0.86
N MET A 79 3.65 20.50 -0.05
CA MET A 79 3.09 20.63 1.28
C MET A 79 1.76 21.38 1.24
N ARG A 80 0.84 21.01 2.13
CA ARG A 80 -0.48 21.62 2.18
C ARG A 80 -0.47 23.03 2.79
N ASN A 81 0.31 23.20 3.85
CA ASN A 81 0.33 24.43 4.65
C ASN A 81 1.67 25.15 4.47
N SER A 82 2.27 25.63 5.55
CA SER A 82 3.58 26.28 5.54
C SER A 82 4.72 25.27 5.53
N TYR A 83 5.74 25.57 4.75
CA TYR A 83 6.96 24.75 4.70
C TYR A 83 7.81 24.97 5.95
N PRO A 84 8.38 23.91 6.55
CA PRO A 84 9.38 24.04 7.59
C PRO A 84 10.63 24.74 7.07
N SER A 85 11.45 25.26 7.99
CA SER A 85 12.73 25.88 7.64
C SER A 85 13.61 24.89 6.88
N THR A 86 13.76 23.70 7.44
CA THR A 86 14.39 22.53 6.81
C THR A 86 13.32 21.75 6.06
N TYR A 87 13.49 21.57 4.76
CA TYR A 87 12.58 20.79 3.93
C TYR A 87 13.42 20.10 2.85
N ASN A 88 14.00 18.97 3.24
CA ASN A 88 14.95 18.22 2.44
C ASN A 88 14.47 16.76 2.31
N TYR A 89 15.15 15.99 1.47
CA TYR A 89 14.98 14.56 1.37
C TYR A 89 16.32 13.84 1.49
N GLU A 90 16.26 12.58 1.93
CA GLU A 90 17.36 11.63 1.88
C GLU A 90 16.84 10.30 1.29
N ILE A 91 17.59 9.77 0.32
CA ILE A 91 17.45 8.39 -0.16
C ILE A 91 18.62 7.61 0.41
N LYS A 92 18.33 6.51 1.10
CA LYS A 92 19.33 5.68 1.76
C LYS A 92 19.07 4.20 1.57
N LYS A 93 20.13 3.40 1.67
CA LYS A 93 20.02 1.95 1.79
C LYS A 93 19.55 1.58 3.20
N THR A 94 19.08 0.34 3.38
CA THR A 94 18.61 -0.17 4.69
C THR A 94 19.71 -0.27 5.75
N ASP A 95 20.99 -0.28 5.33
CA ASP A 95 22.15 -0.17 6.23
C ASP A 95 22.43 1.26 6.74
N GLY A 96 21.65 2.26 6.28
CA GLY A 96 21.79 3.66 6.64
C GLY A 96 22.67 4.48 5.69
N THR A 97 23.29 3.87 4.68
CA THR A 97 24.12 4.59 3.69
C THR A 97 23.26 5.53 2.85
N VAL A 98 23.49 6.84 2.97
CA VAL A 98 22.81 7.86 2.14
C VAL A 98 23.40 7.82 0.74
N VAL A 99 22.55 7.58 -0.26
CA VAL A 99 22.93 7.50 -1.68
C VAL A 99 22.53 8.75 -2.47
N GLN A 100 21.53 9.50 -2.01
CA GLN A 100 21.17 10.81 -2.57
C GLN A 100 20.52 11.66 -1.48
N SER A 101 20.77 12.96 -1.48
CA SER A 101 20.05 13.91 -0.62
C SER A 101 19.97 15.27 -1.29
N GLY A 102 19.05 16.11 -0.84
CA GLY A 102 18.92 17.47 -1.35
C GLY A 102 17.72 18.21 -0.78
N ALA A 103 17.55 19.46 -1.19
CA ALA A 103 16.38 20.25 -0.84
C ALA A 103 15.15 19.77 -1.64
N LEU A 104 14.00 19.72 -0.99
CA LEU A 104 12.71 19.62 -1.67
C LEU A 104 12.23 21.04 -2.01
N PRO A 105 11.59 21.24 -3.18
CA PRO A 105 11.20 22.55 -3.64
C PRO A 105 9.95 23.07 -2.91
N LYS A 106 9.90 24.39 -2.73
CA LYS A 106 8.78 25.10 -2.09
C LYS A 106 7.93 25.92 -3.07
N VAL A 107 8.33 25.97 -4.35
CA VAL A 107 7.78 26.87 -5.38
C VAL A 107 7.57 26.11 -6.69
N ALA A 108 6.46 26.41 -7.36
CA ALA A 108 6.14 25.88 -8.68
C ALA A 108 7.22 26.18 -9.73
N GLY A 109 7.45 25.22 -10.62
CA GLY A 109 8.48 25.28 -11.66
C GLY A 109 9.84 24.73 -11.23
N ASN A 110 10.11 24.57 -9.93
CA ASN A 110 11.32 23.91 -9.46
C ASN A 110 11.17 22.37 -9.49
N PRO A 111 12.21 21.62 -9.88
CA PRO A 111 12.19 20.15 -9.90
C PRO A 111 11.78 19.56 -8.55
N GLY A 112 10.79 18.68 -8.57
CA GLY A 112 10.18 18.00 -7.42
C GLY A 112 8.92 18.67 -6.87
N PHE A 113 8.52 19.85 -7.37
CA PHE A 113 7.32 20.53 -6.90
C PHE A 113 6.13 20.05 -7.72
N ILE A 114 5.10 19.57 -7.04
CA ILE A 114 3.86 19.13 -7.68
C ILE A 114 2.85 20.30 -7.59
N PRO A 115 2.55 21.01 -8.68
CA PRO A 115 1.76 22.24 -8.60
C PRO A 115 0.29 22.04 -8.28
N ASP A 116 -0.31 20.99 -8.82
CA ASP A 116 -1.74 20.75 -8.79
C ASP A 116 -2.06 19.26 -8.80
N TYR A 117 -3.35 18.96 -8.58
CA TYR A 117 -3.83 17.60 -8.55
C TYR A 117 -3.66 16.86 -9.88
N GLU A 118 -3.87 17.54 -11.01
CA GLU A 118 -3.79 16.92 -12.34
C GLU A 118 -2.36 16.46 -12.66
N SER A 119 -1.37 17.30 -12.39
CA SER A 119 0.05 16.92 -12.49
C SER A 119 0.44 15.85 -11.46
N ALA A 120 -0.13 15.89 -10.26
CA ALA A 120 0.10 14.87 -9.22
C ALA A 120 -0.38 13.49 -9.65
N ILE A 121 -1.58 13.39 -10.25
CA ILE A 121 -2.08 12.12 -10.73
C ILE A 121 -1.36 11.70 -12.00
N ALA A 122 -1.05 12.62 -12.93
CA ALA A 122 -0.31 12.32 -14.16
C ALA A 122 1.08 11.72 -13.88
N GLY A 123 1.74 12.18 -12.82
CA GLY A 123 3.05 11.69 -12.39
C GLY A 123 4.20 12.49 -13.02
N PRO A 124 5.41 11.91 -13.12
CA PRO A 124 6.58 12.61 -13.63
C PRO A 124 6.49 12.91 -15.13
N SER A 125 6.76 14.16 -15.50
CA SER A 125 6.77 14.65 -16.90
C SER A 125 7.82 13.99 -17.80
N ASN A 126 8.85 13.37 -17.22
CA ASN A 126 9.81 12.54 -17.96
C ASN A 126 9.17 11.28 -18.56
N ILE A 127 8.03 10.85 -18.01
CA ILE A 127 7.31 9.64 -18.43
C ILE A 127 5.99 10.03 -19.09
N THR A 128 5.24 10.94 -18.47
CA THR A 128 3.90 11.32 -18.91
C THR A 128 3.84 12.81 -19.25
N PRO A 129 3.67 13.20 -20.52
CA PRO A 129 3.45 14.60 -20.89
C PRO A 129 2.29 15.23 -20.08
N GLY A 130 2.51 16.43 -19.55
CA GLY A 130 1.55 17.11 -18.67
C GLY A 130 1.70 16.80 -17.18
N GLY A 131 2.62 15.89 -16.82
CA GLY A 131 3.03 15.64 -15.44
C GLY A 131 3.84 16.77 -14.79
N TYR A 132 4.25 16.57 -13.54
CA TYR A 132 5.12 17.51 -12.82
C TYR A 132 6.59 17.33 -13.21
N LEU A 133 7.44 18.36 -13.03
CA LEU A 133 8.90 18.24 -13.23
C LEU A 133 9.51 17.53 -12.01
N PRO A 134 10.01 16.29 -12.12
CA PRO A 134 10.44 15.53 -10.94
C PRO A 134 11.90 15.81 -10.56
N ILE A 135 12.26 15.46 -9.33
CA ILE A 135 13.64 15.09 -9.00
C ILE A 135 13.82 13.62 -9.38
N SER A 136 14.98 13.26 -9.92
CA SER A 136 15.30 11.87 -10.25
C SER A 136 16.46 11.33 -9.43
N PHE A 137 16.41 10.02 -9.16
CA PHE A 137 17.48 9.21 -8.62
C PHE A 137 17.68 8.00 -9.54
N THR A 138 18.91 7.67 -9.89
CA THR A 138 19.25 6.44 -10.62
C THR A 138 19.85 5.47 -9.63
N ALA A 139 19.21 4.31 -9.46
CA ALA A 139 19.62 3.34 -8.46
C ALA A 139 20.98 2.72 -8.82
N PRO A 140 22.00 2.82 -7.95
CA PRO A 140 23.32 2.28 -8.23
C PRO A 140 23.36 0.75 -8.13
N ASP A 141 22.43 0.17 -7.37
CA ASP A 141 22.31 -1.27 -7.14
C ASP A 141 20.83 -1.63 -6.95
N SER A 142 20.49 -2.91 -7.15
CA SER A 142 19.19 -3.45 -6.74
C SER A 142 19.06 -3.56 -5.21
N GLY A 143 17.83 -3.65 -4.73
CA GLY A 143 17.50 -3.80 -3.32
C GLY A 143 16.54 -2.73 -2.79
N THR A 144 16.37 -2.74 -1.47
CA THR A 144 15.45 -1.84 -0.78
C THR A 144 16.11 -0.53 -0.42
N TYR A 145 15.42 0.56 -0.70
CA TYR A 145 15.79 1.91 -0.33
C TYR A 145 14.72 2.54 0.55
N ILE A 146 15.15 3.51 1.34
CA ILE A 146 14.29 4.33 2.21
C ILE A 146 14.26 5.74 1.63
N PHE A 147 13.07 6.31 1.51
CA PHE A 147 12.85 7.72 1.23
C PHE A 147 12.46 8.42 2.54
N ASP A 148 13.32 9.31 3.01
CA ASP A 148 13.10 10.06 4.24
C ASP A 148 12.93 11.55 3.95
N PHE A 149 11.90 12.14 4.56
CA PHE A 149 11.83 13.59 4.70
C PHE A 149 12.77 14.06 5.82
N ASP A 150 13.45 15.17 5.60
CA ASP A 150 14.17 15.90 6.63
C ASP A 150 13.50 17.25 6.86
N ILE A 151 12.91 17.38 8.05
CA ILE A 151 12.11 18.52 8.49
C ILE A 151 12.67 19.21 9.73
N GLY A 152 13.96 19.01 9.97
CA GLY A 152 14.68 19.62 11.08
C GLY A 152 14.24 19.04 12.43
N ASN A 153 13.79 19.91 13.34
CA ASN A 153 13.63 19.62 14.77
C ASN A 153 12.78 18.37 15.08
N THR A 154 13.12 17.67 16.15
CA THR A 154 12.55 16.38 16.56
C THR A 154 11.05 16.37 16.89
N SER A 155 10.41 17.53 17.00
CA SER A 155 8.96 17.68 17.22
C SER A 155 8.19 18.22 16.01
N SER A 156 8.85 18.36 14.85
CA SER A 156 8.19 18.84 13.63
C SER A 156 7.20 17.80 13.09
N GLU A 157 6.04 18.29 12.63
CA GLU A 157 5.04 17.53 11.88
C GLU A 157 4.53 18.37 10.70
N PHE A 158 4.12 17.72 9.61
CA PHE A 158 3.48 18.38 8.49
C PHE A 158 2.64 17.45 7.61
N GLU A 159 1.79 18.07 6.80
CA GLU A 159 0.91 17.40 5.85
C GLU A 159 1.45 17.57 4.42
N VAL A 160 1.69 16.45 3.74
CA VAL A 160 2.01 16.41 2.32
C VAL A 160 0.71 16.37 1.53
N GLU A 161 0.43 17.45 0.79
CA GLU A 161 -0.75 17.60 -0.06
C GLU A 161 -0.70 16.63 -1.24
N PHE A 162 0.40 16.70 -1.99
CA PHE A 162 0.69 15.82 -3.10
C PHE A 162 2.02 15.16 -2.89
N PHE A 163 2.06 13.86 -3.13
CA PHE A 163 3.25 13.03 -3.07
C PHE A 163 3.28 12.13 -4.30
N ASP A 164 4.45 11.93 -4.88
CA ASP A 164 4.69 10.92 -5.89
C ASP A 164 6.09 10.36 -5.73
N LEU A 165 6.20 9.04 -5.81
CA LEU A 165 7.46 8.32 -5.94
C LEU A 165 7.23 7.18 -6.92
N THR A 166 7.61 7.43 -8.17
CA THR A 166 7.42 6.51 -9.29
C THR A 166 8.74 5.85 -9.64
N VAL A 167 8.79 4.52 -9.57
CA VAL A 167 9.92 3.73 -10.07
C VAL A 167 9.68 3.41 -11.55
N ALA A 168 10.71 3.54 -12.39
CA ALA A 168 10.67 3.21 -13.80
C ALA A 168 11.94 2.49 -14.24
N SER A 169 11.81 1.66 -15.28
CA SER A 169 12.95 1.05 -15.95
C SER A 169 13.85 2.11 -16.61
N GLU A 170 15.05 1.71 -17.03
CA GLU A 170 15.93 2.58 -17.82
C GLU A 170 15.27 3.13 -19.10
N LEU A 171 14.32 2.37 -19.65
CA LEU A 171 13.54 2.74 -20.83
C LEU A 171 12.35 3.67 -20.51
N GLY A 172 12.17 4.06 -19.25
CA GLY A 172 11.08 4.92 -18.81
C GLY A 172 9.73 4.20 -18.65
N ILE A 173 9.72 2.88 -18.53
CA ILE A 173 8.49 2.11 -18.27
C ILE A 173 8.25 2.00 -16.76
N VAL A 174 7.11 2.48 -16.27
CA VAL A 174 6.80 2.45 -14.84
C VAL A 174 6.68 1.03 -14.31
N GLN A 175 7.20 0.87 -13.10
CA GLN A 175 7.19 -0.35 -12.31
C GLN A 175 6.39 -0.10 -11.03
N SER A 176 5.06 -0.11 -11.14
CA SER A 176 4.15 0.13 -10.02
C SER A 176 4.23 -0.99 -8.99
N GLY A 177 3.80 -0.70 -7.75
CA GLY A 177 3.74 -1.72 -6.70
C GLY A 177 5.10 -1.96 -6.04
N ARG A 178 5.96 -0.95 -6.09
CA ARG A 178 7.30 -0.99 -5.49
C ARG A 178 7.42 -0.05 -4.29
N LEU A 179 6.51 0.91 -4.14
CA LEU A 179 6.44 1.82 -3.01
C LEU A 179 5.54 1.26 -1.91
N TYR A 180 6.08 1.20 -0.69
CA TYR A 180 5.35 0.72 0.48
C TYR A 180 5.80 1.38 1.77
N SER A 181 5.00 1.16 2.80
CA SER A 181 5.38 1.35 4.20
C SER A 181 4.80 0.19 4.99
N TYR A 182 5.33 -0.06 6.17
CA TYR A 182 4.68 -0.96 7.12
C TYR A 182 3.56 -0.25 7.90
N SER A 183 3.65 1.08 8.04
CA SER A 183 2.70 1.87 8.83
C SER A 183 2.47 3.25 8.24
N TRP A 184 1.73 3.31 7.13
CA TRP A 184 1.36 4.59 6.53
C TRP A 184 0.58 5.47 7.50
N ASN A 185 0.81 6.78 7.47
CA ASN A 185 0.11 7.76 8.29
C ASN A 185 -0.58 8.81 7.44
N PHE A 186 -1.86 9.04 7.70
CA PHE A 186 -2.70 9.94 6.93
C PHE A 186 -3.55 10.86 7.80
N THR A 187 -4.04 11.91 7.17
CA THR A 187 -5.08 12.79 7.70
C THR A 187 -6.03 13.20 6.58
N THR A 188 -7.32 13.20 6.89
CA THR A 188 -8.35 13.78 6.02
C THR A 188 -8.56 15.26 6.37
N SER A 189 -7.97 15.74 7.48
CA SER A 189 -8.18 17.04 8.12
C SER A 189 -9.60 17.38 8.56
N ALA A 190 -10.53 16.43 8.46
CA ALA A 190 -11.89 16.60 8.95
C ALA A 190 -12.55 15.24 9.15
N GLY A 191 -13.12 15.01 10.34
CA GLY A 191 -13.87 13.78 10.65
C GLY A 191 -15.18 13.62 9.87
N SER A 192 -15.50 14.53 8.95
CA SER A 192 -16.62 14.40 8.01
C SER A 192 -16.18 13.90 6.62
N LYS A 193 -14.89 13.90 6.30
CA LYS A 193 -14.40 13.45 4.99
C LYS A 193 -14.27 11.94 4.94
N LYS A 194 -14.87 11.34 3.92
CA LYS A 194 -14.84 9.90 3.68
C LYS A 194 -13.57 9.52 2.93
N TYR A 195 -12.69 8.72 3.52
CA TYR A 195 -11.48 8.21 2.87
C TYR A 195 -11.82 7.15 1.82
N LYS A 196 -11.40 7.37 0.58
CA LYS A 196 -11.72 6.53 -0.60
C LYS A 196 -10.50 5.82 -1.20
N GLY A 197 -9.30 6.03 -0.67
CA GLY A 197 -8.10 5.34 -1.14
C GLY A 197 -8.21 3.83 -0.94
N LYS A 198 -7.32 3.10 -1.58
CA LYS A 198 -7.16 1.65 -1.42
C LYS A 198 -5.70 1.33 -1.11
N MET A 199 -5.45 0.21 -0.43
CA MET A 199 -4.10 -0.24 -0.11
C MET A 199 -4.01 -1.77 -0.22
N TYR A 200 -2.81 -2.27 -0.44
CA TYR A 200 -2.56 -3.68 -0.71
C TYR A 200 -1.47 -4.22 0.22
N PRO A 201 -1.82 -4.71 1.42
CA PRO A 201 -0.88 -5.46 2.24
C PRO A 201 -0.53 -6.82 1.63
N ILE A 202 0.72 -7.22 1.80
CA ILE A 202 1.20 -8.58 1.51
C ILE A 202 1.58 -9.30 2.80
N SER A 203 0.95 -10.44 3.07
CA SER A 203 1.23 -11.28 4.24
C SER A 203 2.51 -12.11 4.07
N ALA A 204 2.95 -12.77 5.14
CA ALA A 204 4.18 -13.57 5.14
C ALA A 204 4.14 -14.78 4.19
N ASP A 205 2.96 -15.26 3.82
CA ASP A 205 2.74 -16.31 2.82
C ASP A 205 2.55 -15.75 1.40
N SER A 206 2.91 -14.49 1.20
CA SER A 206 2.83 -13.72 -0.05
C SER A 206 1.42 -13.50 -0.60
N VAL A 207 0.38 -13.72 0.20
CA VAL A 207 -0.99 -13.40 -0.22
C VAL A 207 -1.19 -11.88 -0.16
N VAL A 208 -1.59 -11.31 -1.29
CA VAL A 208 -1.98 -9.90 -1.39
C VAL A 208 -3.48 -9.77 -1.13
N THR A 209 -3.87 -8.86 -0.25
CA THR A 209 -5.29 -8.52 -0.02
C THR A 209 -5.53 -7.05 -0.35
N GLU A 210 -6.72 -6.69 -0.82
CA GLU A 210 -7.12 -5.29 -1.00
C GLU A 210 -7.83 -4.80 0.27
N ILE A 211 -7.35 -3.69 0.85
CA ILE A 211 -8.09 -2.93 1.85
C ILE A 211 -8.90 -1.86 1.14
N ASN A 212 -10.21 -2.07 1.07
CA ASN A 212 -11.17 -1.05 0.70
C ASN A 212 -11.73 -0.38 1.97
N PHE A 213 -11.32 0.86 2.20
CA PHE A 213 -11.73 1.63 3.38
C PHE A 213 -13.20 2.07 3.37
N ASN A 214 -13.90 1.85 2.25
CA ASN A 214 -15.34 1.99 2.09
C ASN A 214 -15.92 3.31 2.66
N GLY A 215 -15.17 4.41 2.51
CA GLY A 215 -15.62 5.73 2.93
C GLY A 215 -15.60 5.95 4.45
N MET A 216 -14.75 5.25 5.21
CA MET A 216 -14.53 5.59 6.63
C MET A 216 -14.20 7.07 6.80
N GLN A 217 -14.60 7.68 7.92
CA GLN A 217 -14.42 9.11 8.17
C GLN A 217 -13.44 9.40 9.32
N PRO A 218 -12.15 9.02 9.18
CA PRO A 218 -11.16 9.33 10.19
C PRO A 218 -10.78 10.81 10.12
N TYR A 219 -10.35 11.41 11.23
CA TYR A 219 -9.61 12.66 11.18
C TYR A 219 -8.16 12.40 10.76
N ALA A 220 -7.42 11.66 11.58
CA ALA A 220 -6.08 11.21 11.31
C ALA A 220 -5.94 9.76 11.76
N PHE A 221 -5.25 8.96 10.96
CA PHE A 221 -5.22 7.52 11.09
C PHE A 221 -3.92 6.95 10.55
N SER A 222 -3.62 5.73 10.97
CA SER A 222 -2.50 4.96 10.46
C SER A 222 -3.02 3.66 9.88
N VAL A 223 -2.32 3.12 8.88
CA VAL A 223 -2.65 1.83 8.28
C VAL A 223 -1.42 0.93 8.39
N SER A 224 -1.57 -0.14 9.13
CA SER A 224 -0.58 -1.20 9.30
C SER A 224 -1.29 -2.54 9.33
N CYS A 225 -0.57 -3.60 9.00
CA CYS A 225 -1.09 -4.96 9.00
C CYS A 225 -0.10 -5.89 9.68
N ASN A 226 -0.64 -6.89 10.39
CA ASN A 226 0.13 -7.90 11.10
C ASN A 226 -0.67 -9.21 11.21
N LEU A 227 -0.04 -10.22 11.80
CA LEU A 227 -0.63 -11.56 11.93
C LEU A 227 -1.79 -11.64 12.95
N THR A 228 -1.77 -10.86 14.03
CA THR A 228 -2.58 -11.16 15.24
C THR A 228 -3.65 -10.12 15.57
N GLY A 229 -3.56 -8.90 15.04
CA GLY A 229 -4.45 -7.78 15.35
C GLY A 229 -3.84 -6.81 16.37
N CYS A 230 -4.62 -6.43 17.38
CA CYS A 230 -4.22 -5.45 18.40
C CYS A 230 -3.39 -6.07 19.55
N PHE A 231 -3.43 -7.39 19.70
CA PHE A 231 -2.71 -8.14 20.74
C PHE A 231 -2.11 -9.43 20.17
N SER A 232 -1.39 -10.17 21.01
CA SER A 232 -0.82 -11.48 20.69
C SER A 232 -1.01 -12.43 21.89
N THR A 233 -2.27 -12.62 22.31
CA THR A 233 -2.63 -13.48 23.46
C THR A 233 -2.85 -14.94 23.06
N LYS A 234 -2.71 -15.27 21.76
CA LYS A 234 -3.04 -16.57 21.15
C LYS A 234 -4.55 -16.86 21.11
N ASP A 235 -5.37 -15.92 21.56
CA ASP A 235 -6.82 -15.94 21.39
C ASP A 235 -7.16 -15.01 20.22
N PHE A 236 -7.25 -15.59 19.02
CA PHE A 236 -7.51 -14.84 17.79
C PHE A 236 -8.79 -14.00 17.86
N ILE A 237 -9.82 -14.51 18.53
CA ILE A 237 -11.11 -13.82 18.65
C ILE A 237 -10.98 -12.57 19.51
N LYS A 238 -10.12 -12.58 20.54
CA LYS A 238 -9.83 -11.38 21.33
C LYS A 238 -8.85 -10.45 20.62
N ASP A 239 -7.80 -11.01 20.03
CA ASP A 239 -6.68 -10.24 19.48
C ASP A 239 -7.11 -9.37 18.28
N ARG A 240 -8.09 -9.83 17.48
CA ARG A 240 -8.60 -9.12 16.30
C ARG A 240 -9.59 -7.98 16.56
N ARG A 241 -9.99 -7.75 17.81
CA ARG A 241 -11.04 -6.77 18.14
C ARG A 241 -10.46 -5.35 18.15
N SER A 242 -11.30 -4.38 17.79
CA SER A 242 -10.99 -2.97 18.01
C SER A 242 -10.87 -2.68 19.50
N VAL A 243 -9.85 -1.91 19.88
CA VAL A 243 -9.61 -1.48 21.25
C VAL A 243 -9.30 0.01 21.32
N THR A 244 -9.53 0.58 22.51
CA THR A 244 -9.16 1.96 22.81
C THR A 244 -7.67 2.04 23.10
N GLY A 245 -6.99 3.03 22.52
CA GLY A 245 -5.56 3.28 22.73
C GLY A 245 -4.73 3.04 21.47
N LEU A 246 -3.41 3.22 21.60
CA LEU A 246 -2.47 2.99 20.50
C LEU A 246 -2.00 1.53 20.51
N HIS A 247 -2.62 0.72 19.65
CA HIS A 247 -2.28 -0.70 19.45
C HIS A 247 -1.74 -0.93 18.03
N ASN A 248 -0.86 -0.05 17.57
CA ASN A 248 -0.25 -0.17 16.26
C ASN A 248 1.01 -1.05 16.33
N TYR A 249 0.96 -2.23 15.72
CA TYR A 249 2.07 -3.18 15.62
C TYR A 249 2.28 -3.56 14.15
N PRO A 250 3.08 -2.82 13.38
CA PRO A 250 3.29 -3.09 11.96
C PRO A 250 4.16 -4.33 11.73
N GLN A 251 3.80 -5.18 10.79
CA GLN A 251 4.60 -6.36 10.41
C GLN A 251 4.66 -6.58 8.89
N TYR A 252 3.57 -6.30 8.19
CA TYR A 252 3.44 -6.54 6.76
C TYR A 252 3.64 -5.26 5.95
N LYS A 253 4.23 -5.41 4.75
CA LYS A 253 4.38 -4.31 3.81
C LYS A 253 3.00 -3.94 3.27
N VAL A 254 2.69 -2.65 3.22
CA VAL A 254 1.42 -2.09 2.74
C VAL A 254 1.71 -1.18 1.55
N PHE A 255 1.18 -1.54 0.38
CA PHE A 255 1.43 -0.85 -0.88
C PHE A 255 0.24 0.03 -1.30
N PHE A 256 0.49 1.00 -2.17
CA PHE A 256 -0.58 1.78 -2.80
C PHE A 256 -1.18 1.10 -4.03
N ASN A 257 -0.41 0.27 -4.72
CA ASN A 257 -0.84 -0.55 -5.83
C ASN A 257 -0.69 -2.03 -5.47
N ASN A 258 -1.25 -2.91 -6.30
CA ASN A 258 -0.91 -4.32 -6.23
C ASN A 258 0.63 -4.47 -6.31
N PRO A 259 1.30 -5.19 -5.40
CA PRO A 259 2.76 -5.31 -5.41
C PRO A 259 3.29 -5.83 -6.75
N ASP A 260 4.47 -5.36 -7.16
CA ASP A 260 5.13 -5.84 -8.38
C ASP A 260 5.38 -7.36 -8.27
N GLU A 261 4.62 -8.17 -9.02
CA GLU A 261 4.69 -9.64 -8.96
C GLU A 261 6.08 -10.19 -9.31
N SER A 262 6.90 -9.40 -9.99
CA SER A 262 8.25 -9.79 -10.38
C SER A 262 9.27 -9.63 -9.24
N ILE A 263 8.89 -8.96 -8.14
CA ILE A 263 9.64 -8.83 -6.88
C ILE A 263 8.88 -9.55 -5.74
N PHE A 264 7.56 -9.42 -5.71
CA PHE A 264 6.65 -9.93 -4.69
C PHE A 264 5.65 -10.91 -5.32
N PRO A 265 6.07 -12.13 -5.67
CA PRO A 265 5.19 -13.08 -6.34
C PRO A 265 4.02 -13.46 -5.44
N SER A 266 2.81 -13.46 -6.00
CA SER A 266 1.59 -13.82 -5.29
C SER A 266 1.66 -15.24 -4.71
N GLY A 267 1.33 -15.35 -3.44
CA GLY A 267 1.13 -16.61 -2.75
C GLY A 267 -0.15 -17.33 -3.20
N THR A 268 -0.24 -18.61 -2.85
CA THR A 268 -1.47 -19.38 -3.07
C THR A 268 -2.42 -19.20 -1.89
N LEU A 269 -3.72 -19.06 -2.15
CA LEU A 269 -4.70 -19.08 -1.07
C LEU A 269 -4.86 -20.50 -0.51
N GLY A 270 -5.08 -20.58 0.81
CA GLY A 270 -5.56 -21.81 1.43
C GLY A 270 -6.95 -22.15 0.93
N GLN A 271 -7.23 -23.44 0.74
CA GLN A 271 -8.53 -23.96 0.34
C GLN A 271 -8.92 -25.12 1.26
N LEU A 272 -10.22 -25.32 1.40
CA LEU A 272 -10.76 -26.54 1.99
C LEU A 272 -10.58 -27.69 1.00
N ASP A 273 -9.94 -28.76 1.44
CA ASP A 273 -9.73 -29.97 0.65
C ASP A 273 -10.98 -30.85 0.69
N SER A 274 -11.55 -31.06 1.88
CA SER A 274 -12.80 -31.81 2.05
C SER A 274 -13.46 -31.55 3.40
N ILE A 275 -14.78 -31.75 3.45
CA ILE A 275 -15.58 -31.78 4.67
C ILE A 275 -16.25 -33.15 4.74
N LYS A 276 -16.07 -33.87 5.85
CA LYS A 276 -16.70 -35.17 6.08
C LYS A 276 -17.38 -35.15 7.44
N THR A 277 -18.46 -35.90 7.56
CA THR A 277 -19.08 -36.20 8.84
C THR A 277 -18.81 -37.66 9.21
N ALA A 278 -18.49 -37.89 10.47
CA ALA A 278 -18.48 -39.23 11.05
C ALA A 278 -19.48 -39.26 12.21
N ASN A 279 -20.28 -40.32 12.27
CA ASN A 279 -21.25 -40.55 13.32
C ASN A 279 -21.11 -42.02 13.72
N GLU A 280 -20.71 -42.26 14.97
CA GLU A 280 -20.50 -43.59 15.51
C GLU A 280 -21.78 -44.18 16.14
N CYS A 281 -22.93 -43.57 15.84
CA CYS A 281 -24.25 -43.87 16.41
C CYS A 281 -24.30 -43.75 17.95
N ASP A 282 -23.39 -42.97 18.54
CA ASP A 282 -23.24 -42.74 19.98
C ASP A 282 -23.93 -41.46 20.46
N GLY A 283 -24.61 -40.74 19.55
CA GLY A 283 -25.22 -39.45 19.81
C GLY A 283 -24.32 -38.24 19.52
N ASN A 284 -23.07 -38.48 19.09
CA ASN A 284 -22.14 -37.44 18.65
C ASN A 284 -22.06 -37.38 17.11
N LEU A 285 -21.61 -36.22 16.62
CA LEU A 285 -21.32 -35.99 15.20
C LEU A 285 -19.96 -35.30 15.11
N ASP A 286 -18.99 -36.00 14.52
CA ASP A 286 -17.70 -35.42 14.20
C ASP A 286 -17.75 -34.75 12.82
N ILE A 287 -17.31 -33.50 12.77
CA ILE A 287 -17.15 -32.75 11.52
C ILE A 287 -15.66 -32.65 11.24
N LEU A 288 -15.17 -33.44 10.29
CA LEU A 288 -13.77 -33.46 9.87
C LEU A 288 -13.57 -32.50 8.70
N ILE A 289 -12.73 -31.50 8.90
CA ILE A 289 -12.42 -30.46 7.92
C ILE A 289 -10.94 -30.55 7.57
N TRP A 290 -10.66 -30.74 6.28
CA TRP A 290 -9.32 -30.77 5.73
C TRP A 290 -9.07 -29.50 4.94
N ALA A 291 -7.90 -28.92 5.10
CA ALA A 291 -7.46 -27.75 4.35
C ALA A 291 -5.98 -27.89 3.98
N ASN A 292 -5.63 -27.38 2.81
CA ASN A 292 -4.25 -27.46 2.30
C ASN A 292 -3.29 -26.44 2.94
N LYS A 293 -3.82 -25.53 3.77
CA LYS A 293 -3.05 -24.57 4.56
C LYS A 293 -3.66 -24.40 5.96
N PRO A 294 -2.83 -24.10 6.98
CA PRO A 294 -3.35 -23.69 8.28
C PRO A 294 -4.22 -22.45 8.14
N GLY A 295 -5.27 -22.37 8.94
CA GLY A 295 -6.23 -21.28 8.86
C GLY A 295 -7.22 -21.29 10.01
N LEU A 296 -8.26 -20.48 9.86
CA LEU A 296 -9.38 -20.45 10.79
C LEU A 296 -10.61 -20.93 10.06
N CYS A 297 -11.44 -21.69 10.76
CA CYS A 297 -12.71 -22.16 10.23
C CYS A 297 -13.83 -21.76 11.18
N ASP A 298 -14.86 -21.16 10.59
CA ASP A 298 -16.13 -20.87 11.23
C ASP A 298 -17.18 -21.81 10.63
N ILE A 299 -17.88 -22.54 11.49
CA ILE A 299 -18.97 -23.44 11.12
C ILE A 299 -20.26 -22.85 11.69
N MET A 300 -21.22 -22.57 10.82
CA MET A 300 -22.60 -22.28 11.22
C MET A 300 -23.45 -23.53 10.98
N LEU A 301 -24.04 -24.05 12.06
CA LEU A 301 -25.09 -25.04 11.99
C LEU A 301 -26.42 -24.29 12.04
N ASP A 302 -27.02 -24.12 10.86
CA ASP A 302 -28.37 -23.59 10.64
C ASP A 302 -29.37 -24.73 10.91
N ILE A 303 -29.96 -24.70 12.11
CA ILE A 303 -30.84 -25.77 12.61
C ILE A 303 -32.31 -25.34 12.46
N ASP A 304 -32.58 -24.04 12.55
CA ASP A 304 -33.93 -23.50 12.40
C ASP A 304 -34.07 -22.78 11.04
N PRO A 305 -34.98 -23.25 10.16
CA PRO A 305 -35.13 -22.71 8.81
C PRO A 305 -35.69 -21.27 8.75
N THR A 306 -36.01 -20.65 9.90
CA THR A 306 -36.49 -19.28 9.98
C THR A 306 -35.37 -18.30 9.59
N PRO A 307 -35.61 -17.35 8.66
CA PRO A 307 -34.57 -16.42 8.23
C PRO A 307 -33.90 -15.64 9.38
N GLY A 308 -32.57 -15.65 9.40
CA GLY A 308 -31.75 -14.98 10.41
C GLY A 308 -31.23 -15.94 11.49
N TYR A 309 -30.32 -15.47 12.34
CA TYR A 309 -29.79 -16.30 13.43
C TYR A 309 -30.87 -16.60 14.47
N GLN A 310 -31.14 -17.88 14.69
CA GLN A 310 -32.11 -18.38 15.65
C GLN A 310 -31.42 -18.96 16.89
N SER A 311 -32.18 -19.05 17.99
CA SER A 311 -31.66 -19.62 19.24
C SER A 311 -31.27 -21.10 19.14
N ALA A 312 -31.80 -21.82 18.14
CA ALA A 312 -31.46 -23.20 17.85
C ALA A 312 -30.14 -23.36 17.08
N ASP A 313 -29.67 -22.31 16.39
CA ASP A 313 -28.45 -22.37 15.57
C ASP A 313 -27.19 -22.42 16.43
N ARG A 314 -26.13 -22.98 15.87
CA ARG A 314 -24.84 -23.11 16.57
C ARG A 314 -23.72 -22.53 15.72
N TYR A 315 -22.86 -21.74 16.35
CA TYR A 315 -21.65 -21.21 15.74
C TYR A 315 -20.44 -21.83 16.44
N LEU A 316 -19.60 -22.51 15.67
CA LEU A 316 -18.36 -23.13 16.14
C LEU A 316 -17.20 -22.42 15.42
N ALA A 317 -16.17 -22.03 16.17
CA ALA A 317 -14.97 -21.41 15.61
C ALA A 317 -13.72 -22.15 16.12
N GLY A 318 -12.78 -22.43 15.24
CA GLY A 318 -11.58 -23.19 15.58
C GLY A 318 -10.41 -22.94 14.64
N SER A 319 -9.21 -23.35 15.08
CA SER A 319 -8.01 -23.34 14.25
C SER A 319 -7.89 -24.63 13.45
N LEU A 320 -7.62 -24.51 12.16
CA LEU A 320 -7.25 -25.63 11.29
C LEU A 320 -5.72 -25.76 11.30
N GLY A 321 -5.23 -26.90 11.77
CA GLY A 321 -3.82 -27.29 11.67
C GLY A 321 -3.62 -28.34 10.58
N ILE A 322 -2.43 -28.36 9.97
CA ILE A 322 -2.01 -29.51 9.16
C ILE A 322 -1.69 -30.65 10.13
N LEU A 323 -2.47 -31.73 10.09
CA LEU A 323 -2.10 -32.98 10.75
C LEU A 323 -1.05 -33.67 9.86
N ILE A 324 0.23 -33.44 10.14
CA ILE A 324 1.30 -34.27 9.56
C ILE A 324 1.35 -35.55 10.41
N LEU A 325 0.82 -36.66 9.88
CA LEU A 325 1.08 -38.00 10.38
C LEU A 325 2.35 -38.56 9.75
#